data_AF-A0A7I6N1M7-F1
#
_entry.id   AF-A0A7I6N1M7-F1
#
_cell.length_a   1.000
_cell.length_b   1.000
_cell.length_c   1.000
_cell.angle_alpha   90.00
_cell.angle_beta   90.00
_cell.angle_gamma   90.00
#
_symmetry.space_group_name_H-M   'P 1'
#
loop_
_entity.id
_entity.type
_entity.pdbx_description
1 polymer ?
#
loop_
_entity_poly.entity_id
_entity_poly.type
_entity_poly.pdbx_seq_one_letter_code
_entity_poly.pdbx_strand_id
1 'polypeptide(L)'
;EVFDQLKTKKTSFGSTLLDVIQSGVENLDSGVGIYAPDAESYTVFADLFDPIIEDYHGGFKKTDKHPPKDFGDVDTLGNLDPASEFIVSTRVRCGRSLDGYPFNPCLTEAQYKEMEEKVSSTLSGLEGELKGTFYPLTGMSKEVQQKLIDDHFLFKEGDRFLQAANACRFWPTGRGIY
;
A
#
# COMPACT_ATOMS: atom_id res chain seq x y z
N GLU A 1 -6.58 -28.19 -5.80
CA GLU A 1 -6.33 -27.85 -7.22
C GLU A 1 -5.47 -26.59 -7.38
N VAL A 2 -5.98 -25.36 -7.17
CA VAL A 2 -5.18 -24.11 -7.32
C VAL A 2 -3.90 -24.13 -6.47
N PHE A 3 -3.99 -24.52 -5.19
CA PHE A 3 -2.82 -24.65 -4.32
C PHE A 3 -1.75 -25.58 -4.91
N ASP A 4 -2.13 -26.74 -5.42
CA ASP A 4 -1.19 -27.72 -5.99
C ASP A 4 -0.51 -27.22 -7.26
N GLN A 5 -1.21 -26.41 -8.05
CA GLN A 5 -0.68 -25.78 -9.27
C GLN A 5 0.32 -24.66 -8.95
N LEU A 6 0.15 -23.96 -7.83
CA LEU A 6 0.91 -22.75 -7.51
C LEU A 6 2.03 -22.95 -6.49
N LYS A 7 1.95 -23.96 -5.61
CA LYS A 7 2.85 -24.12 -4.46
C LYS A 7 4.34 -24.29 -4.80
N THR A 8 4.67 -24.71 -6.01
CA THR A 8 6.06 -24.88 -6.48
C THR A 8 6.53 -23.73 -7.38
N LYS A 9 5.65 -22.78 -7.73
CA LYS A 9 6.01 -21.63 -8.55
C LYS A 9 6.79 -20.60 -7.73
N LYS A 10 7.62 -19.82 -8.44
CA LYS A 10 8.50 -18.80 -7.88
C LYS A 10 8.68 -17.67 -8.89
N THR A 11 8.68 -16.43 -8.43
CA THR A 11 8.96 -15.25 -9.28
C THR A 11 10.45 -15.10 -9.55
N SER A 12 10.83 -14.21 -10.45
CA SER A 12 12.23 -13.82 -10.71
C SER A 12 12.93 -13.18 -9.49
N PHE A 13 12.17 -12.54 -8.59
CA PHE A 13 12.65 -12.06 -7.28
C PHE A 13 12.76 -13.16 -6.23
N GLY A 14 12.27 -14.34 -6.56
CA GLY A 14 12.30 -15.49 -5.70
C GLY A 14 11.14 -15.60 -4.72
N SER A 15 10.08 -14.83 -4.91
CA SER A 15 8.87 -14.89 -4.11
C SER A 15 8.05 -16.13 -4.43
N THR A 16 7.47 -16.73 -3.40
CA THR A 16 6.75 -18.00 -3.44
C THR A 16 5.28 -17.80 -3.08
N LEU A 17 4.48 -18.86 -3.21
CA LEU A 17 3.08 -18.84 -2.74
C LEU A 17 3.00 -18.54 -1.24
N LEU A 18 3.98 -18.96 -0.43
CA LEU A 18 3.97 -18.66 1.00
C LEU A 18 4.04 -17.16 1.24
N ASP A 19 4.94 -16.44 0.56
CA ASP A 19 5.07 -14.98 0.69
C ASP A 19 3.77 -14.26 0.31
N VAL A 20 2.97 -14.84 -0.60
CA VAL A 20 1.67 -14.30 -1.00
C VAL A 20 0.60 -14.51 0.06
N ILE A 21 0.52 -15.69 0.68
CA ILE A 21 -0.61 -16.08 1.55
C ILE A 21 -0.31 -16.02 3.05
N GLN A 22 0.95 -15.82 3.45
CA GLN A 22 1.39 -15.94 4.84
C GLN A 22 0.54 -15.10 5.80
N SER A 23 0.23 -13.86 5.41
CA SER A 23 -0.58 -12.96 6.23
C SER A 23 -1.97 -13.53 6.55
N GLY A 24 -2.68 -14.07 5.56
CA GLY A 24 -4.00 -14.67 5.75
C GLY A 24 -3.96 -16.02 6.46
N VAL A 25 -2.86 -16.78 6.32
CA VAL A 25 -2.66 -18.03 7.07
C VAL A 25 -2.43 -17.75 8.56
N GLU A 26 -1.62 -16.74 8.89
CA GLU A 26 -1.34 -16.36 10.28
C GLU A 26 -2.49 -15.58 10.93
N ASN A 27 -3.23 -14.79 10.14
CA ASN A 27 -4.34 -13.97 10.61
C ASN A 27 -5.64 -14.45 9.96
N LEU A 28 -6.25 -15.48 10.52
CA LEU A 28 -7.48 -16.12 10.00
C LEU A 28 -8.71 -15.20 9.99
N ASP A 29 -8.62 -14.04 10.65
CA ASP A 29 -9.62 -12.97 10.62
C ASP A 29 -9.42 -11.98 9.46
N SER A 30 -8.50 -12.27 8.53
CA SER A 30 -8.29 -11.48 7.31
C SER A 30 -9.50 -11.50 6.40
N GLY A 31 -9.95 -10.33 5.92
CA GLY A 31 -11.00 -10.24 4.90
C GLY A 31 -10.56 -10.71 3.51
N VAL A 32 -9.27 -10.56 3.18
CA VAL A 32 -8.68 -11.00 1.89
C VAL A 32 -7.50 -11.94 2.12
N GLY A 33 -6.51 -11.52 2.90
CA GLY A 33 -5.44 -12.40 3.40
C GLY A 33 -4.25 -12.65 2.47
N ILE A 34 -4.20 -12.00 1.30
CA ILE A 34 -3.06 -12.13 0.38
C ILE A 34 -2.45 -10.79 0.00
N TYR A 35 -1.13 -10.81 -0.26
CA TYR A 35 -0.36 -9.66 -0.74
C TYR A 35 0.54 -10.08 -1.90
N ALA A 36 0.87 -9.15 -2.80
CA ALA A 36 1.90 -9.38 -3.82
C ALA A 36 3.27 -8.93 -3.26
N PRO A 37 4.28 -9.83 -3.19
CA PRO A 37 5.65 -9.46 -2.84
C PRO A 37 6.38 -8.62 -3.89
N ASP A 38 6.04 -8.85 -5.16
CA ASP A 38 6.56 -8.17 -6.34
C ASP A 38 5.47 -8.08 -7.42
N ALA A 39 5.71 -7.31 -8.49
CA ALA A 39 4.72 -7.14 -9.56
C ALA A 39 4.46 -8.43 -10.35
N GLU A 40 5.48 -9.28 -10.51
CA GLU A 40 5.38 -10.54 -11.25
C GLU A 40 4.46 -11.55 -10.55
N SER A 41 4.32 -11.44 -9.23
CA SER A 41 3.47 -12.28 -8.38
C SER A 41 2.00 -12.29 -8.86
N TYR A 42 1.49 -11.16 -9.34
CA TYR A 42 0.13 -11.10 -9.92
C TYR A 42 -0.01 -12.00 -11.15
N THR A 43 1.06 -12.22 -11.92
CA THR A 43 1.05 -13.09 -13.10
C THR A 43 1.36 -14.55 -12.74
N VAL A 44 2.39 -14.79 -11.92
CA VAL A 44 2.84 -16.14 -11.55
C VAL A 44 1.77 -16.88 -10.73
N PHE A 45 1.09 -16.15 -9.84
CA PHE A 45 0.03 -16.64 -8.98
C PHE A 45 -1.36 -16.17 -9.43
N ALA A 46 -1.54 -15.87 -10.72
CA ALA A 46 -2.80 -15.34 -11.28
C ALA A 46 -4.02 -16.22 -10.96
N ASP A 47 -3.87 -17.55 -10.95
CA ASP A 47 -4.99 -18.46 -10.65
C ASP A 47 -5.52 -18.33 -9.20
N LEU A 48 -4.76 -17.66 -8.32
CA LEU A 48 -5.21 -17.22 -7.00
C LEU A 48 -5.65 -15.75 -6.99
N PHE A 49 -4.85 -14.85 -7.58
CA PHE A 49 -5.15 -13.40 -7.57
C PHE A 49 -6.39 -13.04 -8.39
N ASP A 50 -6.52 -13.55 -9.63
CA ASP A 50 -7.60 -13.20 -10.55
C ASP A 50 -8.99 -13.38 -9.92
N PRO A 51 -9.37 -14.57 -9.37
CA PRO A 51 -10.70 -14.74 -8.77
C PRO A 51 -10.90 -13.89 -7.51
N ILE A 52 -9.86 -13.63 -6.72
CA ILE A 52 -9.95 -12.77 -5.53
C ILE A 52 -10.15 -11.31 -5.92
N ILE A 53 -9.46 -10.83 -6.97
CA ILE A 53 -9.63 -9.49 -7.51
C ILE A 53 -11.03 -9.34 -8.09
N GLU A 54 -11.51 -10.33 -8.87
CA GLU A 54 -12.86 -10.32 -9.44
C GLU A 54 -13.94 -10.24 -8.35
N ASP A 55 -13.83 -11.05 -7.30
CA ASP A 55 -14.77 -11.05 -6.17
C ASP A 55 -14.73 -9.72 -5.40
N TYR A 56 -13.55 -9.31 -4.94
CA TYR A 56 -13.39 -8.11 -4.12
C TYR A 56 -13.81 -6.82 -4.83
N HIS A 57 -13.57 -6.72 -6.15
CA HIS A 57 -13.94 -5.55 -6.94
C HIS A 57 -15.34 -5.62 -7.56
N GLY A 58 -16.12 -6.67 -7.28
CA GLY A 58 -17.50 -6.80 -7.77
C GLY A 58 -17.60 -7.00 -9.28
N GLY A 59 -16.60 -7.64 -9.88
CA GLY A 59 -16.50 -7.90 -11.31
C GLY A 59 -15.24 -7.33 -11.95
N PHE A 60 -14.31 -8.22 -12.32
CA PHE A 60 -13.12 -7.91 -13.11
C PHE A 60 -12.59 -9.20 -13.73
N LYS A 61 -13.10 -9.56 -14.91
CA LYS A 61 -12.75 -10.83 -15.55
C LYS A 61 -11.31 -10.78 -16.02
N LYS A 62 -10.71 -11.95 -16.23
CA LYS A 62 -9.36 -12.10 -16.82
C LYS A 62 -9.18 -11.39 -18.17
N THR A 63 -10.26 -11.16 -18.91
CA THR A 63 -10.25 -10.44 -20.19
C THR A 63 -10.34 -8.93 -20.05
N ASP A 64 -10.74 -8.45 -18.88
CA ASP A 64 -10.96 -7.03 -18.61
C ASP A 64 -9.62 -6.33 -18.39
N LYS A 65 -9.62 -5.02 -18.60
CA LYS A 65 -8.46 -4.17 -18.38
C LYS A 65 -8.90 -2.94 -17.61
N HIS A 66 -8.11 -2.55 -16.61
CA HIS A 66 -8.33 -1.29 -15.91
C HIS A 66 -8.29 -0.14 -16.92
N PRO A 67 -9.25 0.81 -16.89
CA PRO A 67 -9.29 1.90 -17.86
C PRO A 67 -8.09 2.85 -17.69
N PRO A 68 -7.80 3.70 -18.69
CA PRO A 68 -6.87 4.81 -18.51
C PRO A 68 -7.27 5.69 -17.32
N LYS A 69 -6.27 6.27 -16.65
CA LYS A 69 -6.49 7.20 -15.54
C LYS A 69 -7.30 8.41 -16.02
N ASP A 70 -8.44 8.64 -15.37
CA ASP A 70 -9.30 9.80 -15.55
C ASP A 70 -9.69 10.36 -14.17
N PHE A 71 -9.46 11.65 -13.94
CA PHE A 71 -9.90 12.33 -12.71
C PHE A 71 -11.33 12.89 -12.83
N GLY A 72 -11.90 12.88 -14.03
CA GLY A 72 -13.21 13.44 -14.32
C GLY A 72 -13.24 14.96 -14.19
N ASP A 73 -14.46 15.49 -14.18
CA ASP A 73 -14.73 16.91 -13.96
C ASP A 73 -14.95 17.16 -12.46
N VAL A 74 -13.95 17.74 -11.81
CA VAL A 74 -13.98 18.02 -10.36
C VAL A 74 -15.05 19.04 -9.98
N ASP A 75 -15.48 19.89 -10.92
CA ASP A 75 -16.52 20.90 -10.67
C ASP A 75 -17.91 20.27 -10.53
N THR A 76 -18.06 18.99 -10.92
CA THR A 76 -19.29 18.23 -10.69
C THR A 76 -19.41 17.70 -9.26
N LEU A 77 -18.34 17.78 -8.46
CA LEU A 77 -18.34 17.32 -7.07
C LEU A 77 -18.99 18.38 -6.17
N GLY A 78 -20.07 18.00 -5.50
CA GLY A 78 -20.82 18.88 -4.58
C GLY A 78 -20.42 18.72 -3.11
N ASN A 79 -20.93 19.62 -2.27
CA ASN A 79 -20.83 19.44 -0.82
C ASN A 79 -21.68 18.24 -0.38
N LEU A 80 -21.03 17.24 0.22
CA LEU A 80 -21.65 16.00 0.68
C LEU A 80 -22.57 16.19 1.89
N ASP A 81 -22.38 17.28 2.65
CA ASP A 81 -23.20 17.61 3.81
C ASP A 81 -23.42 19.13 3.91
N PRO A 82 -24.37 19.68 3.13
CA PRO A 82 -24.62 21.12 3.11
C PRO A 82 -25.09 21.70 4.46
N ALA A 83 -25.68 20.88 5.33
CA ALA A 83 -26.15 21.29 6.64
C ALA A 83 -25.07 21.15 7.74
N SER A 84 -23.95 20.48 7.44
CA SER A 84 -22.87 20.18 8.40
C SER A 84 -23.36 19.42 9.64
N GLU A 85 -24.33 18.52 9.48
CA GLU A 85 -24.96 17.78 10.58
C GLU A 85 -24.35 16.38 10.77
N PHE A 86 -23.62 15.85 9.78
CA PHE A 86 -23.22 14.45 9.73
C PHE A 86 -21.71 14.25 9.50
N ILE A 87 -21.10 15.00 8.58
CA ILE A 87 -19.72 14.74 8.14
C ILE A 87 -18.71 15.50 9.01
N VAL A 88 -17.88 14.76 9.73
CA VAL A 88 -16.78 15.32 10.54
C VAL A 88 -15.61 15.76 9.64
N SER A 89 -15.20 14.90 8.71
CA SER A 89 -14.11 15.17 7.77
C SER A 89 -14.25 14.32 6.50
N THR A 90 -13.67 14.80 5.40
CA THR A 90 -13.61 14.07 4.11
C THR A 90 -12.15 13.86 3.72
N ARG A 91 -11.80 12.65 3.27
CA ARG A 91 -10.43 12.29 2.90
C ARG A 91 -10.40 11.42 1.66
N VAL A 92 -9.59 11.80 0.68
CA VAL A 92 -9.28 11.01 -0.52
C VAL A 92 -7.79 10.67 -0.52
N ARG A 93 -7.43 9.44 -0.90
CA ARG A 93 -6.04 8.98 -0.98
C ARG A 93 -5.80 8.16 -2.23
N CYS A 94 -4.58 8.23 -2.76
CA CYS A 94 -4.10 7.37 -3.84
C CYS A 94 -2.82 6.64 -3.40
N GLY A 95 -2.58 5.45 -3.96
CA GLY A 95 -1.32 4.72 -3.81
C GLY A 95 -0.53 4.72 -5.12
N ARG A 96 0.79 4.78 -5.03
CA ARG A 96 1.72 4.62 -6.16
C ARG A 96 2.90 3.77 -5.71
N SER A 97 3.48 3.03 -6.65
CA SER A 97 4.73 2.28 -6.47
C SER A 97 5.77 2.88 -7.40
N LEU A 98 7.01 3.01 -6.93
CA LEU A 98 8.11 3.53 -7.73
C LEU A 98 8.60 2.44 -8.68
N ASP A 99 8.69 2.77 -9.97
CA ASP A 99 9.26 1.87 -10.96
C ASP A 99 10.71 1.50 -10.60
N GLY A 100 11.09 0.26 -10.88
CA GLY A 100 12.39 -0.31 -10.51
C GLY A 100 12.52 -0.77 -9.05
N TYR A 101 11.51 -0.57 -8.20
CA TYR A 101 11.48 -1.10 -6.83
C TYR A 101 10.37 -2.15 -6.67
N PRO A 102 10.66 -3.32 -6.04
CA PRO A 102 9.62 -4.30 -5.74
C PRO A 102 8.75 -3.83 -4.56
N PHE A 103 7.77 -4.64 -4.16
CA PHE A 103 6.97 -4.32 -2.96
C PHE A 103 7.71 -4.69 -1.68
N ASN A 104 7.15 -4.28 -0.53
CA ASN A 104 7.80 -4.35 0.77
C ASN A 104 8.49 -5.69 1.13
N PRO A 105 7.91 -6.88 0.84
CA PRO A 105 8.53 -8.15 1.21
C PRO A 105 9.86 -8.42 0.48
N CYS A 106 10.09 -7.77 -0.65
CA CYS A 106 11.28 -7.92 -1.47
C CYS A 106 12.26 -6.73 -1.34
N LEU A 107 11.87 -5.65 -0.65
CA LEU A 107 12.74 -4.51 -0.41
C LEU A 107 13.84 -4.82 0.61
N THR A 108 15.05 -4.33 0.30
CA THR A 108 16.19 -4.27 1.23
C THR A 108 16.18 -2.98 2.03
N GLU A 109 16.93 -2.93 3.15
CA GLU A 109 17.06 -1.72 3.96
C GLU A 109 17.62 -0.53 3.15
N ALA A 110 18.60 -0.78 2.28
CA ALA A 110 19.18 0.25 1.43
C ALA A 110 18.14 0.85 0.47
N GLN A 111 17.32 -0.01 -0.15
CA GLN A 111 16.25 0.45 -1.04
C GLN A 111 15.20 1.29 -0.30
N TYR A 112 14.86 0.98 0.96
CA TYR A 112 13.99 1.84 1.76
C TYR A 112 14.56 3.26 1.91
N LYS A 113 15.87 3.40 2.17
CA LYS A 113 16.54 4.70 2.29
C LYS A 113 16.58 5.44 0.95
N GLU A 114 16.91 4.73 -0.14
CA GLU A 114 16.91 5.31 -1.49
C GLU A 114 15.52 5.83 -1.90
N MET A 115 14.46 5.06 -1.62
CA MET A 115 13.09 5.45 -1.90
C MET A 115 12.68 6.67 -1.06
N GLU A 116 13.01 6.69 0.22
CA GLU A 116 12.79 7.84 1.11
C GLU A 116 13.47 9.10 0.57
N GLU A 117 14.74 9.02 0.18
CA GLU A 117 15.49 10.14 -0.38
C GLU A 117 14.84 10.64 -1.69
N LYS A 118 14.52 9.73 -2.62
CA LYS A 118 13.88 10.10 -3.91
C LYS A 118 12.54 10.79 -3.70
N VAL A 119 11.70 10.26 -2.82
CA VAL A 119 10.35 10.80 -2.55
C VAL A 119 10.43 12.13 -1.80
N SER A 120 11.18 12.21 -0.70
CA SER A 120 11.31 13.44 0.08
C SER A 120 11.94 14.58 -0.73
N SER A 121 12.95 14.28 -1.55
CA SER A 121 13.56 15.25 -2.48
C SER A 121 12.54 15.76 -3.49
N THR A 122 11.76 14.85 -4.10
CA THR A 122 10.70 15.24 -5.05
C THR A 122 9.64 16.11 -4.40
N LEU A 123 9.18 15.75 -3.19
CA LEU A 123 8.17 16.50 -2.47
C LEU A 123 8.67 17.87 -1.99
N SER A 124 9.97 18.04 -1.77
CA SER A 124 10.55 19.35 -1.43
C SER A 124 10.38 20.41 -2.52
N GLY A 125 10.14 19.98 -3.77
CA GLY A 125 9.86 20.86 -4.90
C GLY A 125 8.39 21.29 -5.03
N LEU A 126 7.48 20.83 -4.15
CA LEU A 126 6.09 21.27 -4.15
C LEU A 126 5.97 22.72 -3.63
N GLU A 127 5.12 23.50 -4.29
CA GLU A 127 4.89 24.92 -4.01
C GLU A 127 3.40 25.20 -3.71
N GLY A 128 3.10 26.43 -3.32
CA GLY A 128 1.71 26.86 -3.04
C GLY A 128 1.09 26.10 -1.86
N GLU A 129 -0.16 25.68 -2.03
CA GLU A 129 -0.92 24.92 -1.03
C GLU A 129 -0.28 23.57 -0.67
N LEU A 130 0.47 22.98 -1.61
CA LEU A 130 1.08 21.65 -1.43
C LEU A 130 2.49 21.73 -0.83
N LYS A 131 3.01 22.92 -0.53
CA LYS A 131 4.32 23.08 0.10
C LYS A 131 4.27 22.58 1.54
N GLY A 132 5.20 21.69 1.88
CA GLY A 132 5.28 21.06 3.19
C GLY A 132 6.71 20.69 3.57
N THR A 133 6.85 19.77 4.53
CA THR A 133 8.14 19.31 5.06
C THR A 133 8.08 17.82 5.27
N PHE A 134 9.08 17.08 4.78
CA PHE A 134 9.20 15.67 5.08
C PHE A 134 9.72 15.44 6.50
N TYR A 135 8.97 14.69 7.30
CA TYR A 135 9.32 14.25 8.65
C TYR A 135 9.64 12.74 8.63
N PRO A 136 10.92 12.35 8.68
CA PRO A 136 11.29 10.94 8.80
C PRO A 136 10.80 10.38 10.13
N LEU A 137 10.35 9.11 10.13
CA LEU A 137 10.03 8.42 11.37
C LEU A 137 11.28 8.06 12.18
N THR A 138 12.40 7.86 11.49
CA THR A 138 13.69 7.67 12.17
C THR A 138 14.06 8.95 12.91
N GLY A 139 14.12 8.89 14.25
CA GLY A 139 14.41 10.04 15.10
C GLY A 139 13.17 10.87 15.51
N MET A 140 11.98 10.53 15.03
CA MET A 140 10.73 11.14 15.51
C MET A 140 10.46 10.71 16.97
N SER A 141 10.12 11.67 17.84
CA SER A 141 9.76 11.35 19.22
C SER A 141 8.43 10.59 19.27
N LYS A 142 8.26 9.73 20.28
CA LYS A 142 7.03 8.93 20.41
C LYS A 142 5.80 9.79 20.68
N GLU A 143 5.97 10.93 21.34
CA GLU A 143 4.90 11.89 21.59
C GLU A 143 4.41 12.53 20.29
N VAL A 144 5.34 12.94 19.41
CA VAL A 144 4.99 13.49 18.09
C VAL A 144 4.35 12.41 17.22
N GLN A 145 4.92 11.21 17.19
CA GLN A 145 4.40 10.09 16.42
C GLN A 145 2.96 9.75 16.85
N GLN A 146 2.71 9.65 18.16
CA GLN A 146 1.39 9.34 18.70
C GLN A 146 0.39 10.46 18.38
N LYS A 147 0.77 11.73 18.56
CA LYS A 147 -0.10 12.86 18.23
C LYS A 147 -0.52 12.84 16.76
N LEU A 148 0.40 12.55 15.83
CA LEU A 148 0.08 12.48 14.41
C LEU A 148 -0.86 11.30 14.07
N ILE A 149 -0.78 10.19 14.82
CA ILE A 149 -1.70 9.05 14.69
C ILE A 149 -3.09 9.43 15.21
N ASP A 150 -3.14 10.06 16.39
CA ASP A 150 -4.39 10.48 17.05
C ASP A 150 -5.13 11.54 16.23
N ASP A 151 -4.39 12.44 15.57
CA ASP A 151 -4.93 13.46 14.65
C ASP A 151 -5.28 12.88 13.26
N HIS A 152 -5.17 11.56 13.05
CA HIS A 152 -5.45 10.84 11.80
C HIS A 152 -4.55 11.23 10.60
N PHE A 153 -3.35 11.76 10.85
CA PHE A 153 -2.37 12.10 9.82
C PHE A 153 -1.40 10.97 9.50
N LEU A 154 -0.84 10.34 10.53
CA LEU A 154 0.18 9.30 10.39
C LEU A 154 -0.41 7.88 10.42
N PHE A 155 0.16 6.99 9.64
CA PHE A 155 -0.19 5.57 9.67
C PHE A 155 0.19 4.93 11.01
N LYS A 156 -0.64 4.00 11.49
CA LYS A 156 -0.35 3.25 12.72
C LYS A 156 0.91 2.39 12.56
N GLU A 157 1.68 2.30 13.63
CA GLU A 157 2.77 1.34 13.76
C GLU A 157 2.21 -0.06 14.10
N GLY A 158 2.84 -1.12 13.58
CA GLY A 158 2.56 -2.49 14.03
C GLY A 158 1.25 -3.11 13.53
N ASP A 159 0.85 -2.88 12.27
CA ASP A 159 -0.27 -3.63 11.68
C ASP A 159 0.10 -5.12 11.53
N ARG A 160 -0.58 -6.00 12.28
CA ARG A 160 -0.31 -7.45 12.28
C ARG A 160 -0.39 -8.11 10.90
N PHE A 161 -1.27 -7.63 10.02
CA PHE A 161 -1.43 -8.19 8.68
C PHE A 161 -0.21 -7.85 7.83
N LEU A 162 0.26 -6.60 7.90
CA LEU A 162 1.48 -6.16 7.20
C LEU A 162 2.74 -6.81 7.78
N GLN A 163 2.79 -7.01 9.09
CA GLN A 163 3.90 -7.70 9.75
C GLN A 163 4.01 -9.16 9.26
N ALA A 164 2.91 -9.91 9.27
CA ALA A 164 2.86 -11.28 8.79
C ALA A 164 3.12 -11.40 7.28
N ALA A 165 2.89 -10.34 6.50
CA ALA A 165 3.26 -10.25 5.09
C ALA A 165 4.75 -9.88 4.87
N ASN A 166 5.58 -9.79 5.92
CA ASN A 166 6.95 -9.26 5.86
C ASN A 166 7.06 -7.83 5.30
N ALA A 167 5.98 -7.04 5.37
CA ALA A 167 5.92 -5.70 4.79
C ALA A 167 6.48 -4.59 5.71
N CYS A 168 6.88 -4.94 6.94
CA CYS A 168 7.37 -3.99 7.95
C CYS A 168 8.86 -4.18 8.29
N ARG A 169 9.63 -4.93 7.49
CA ARG A 169 11.06 -5.13 7.75
C ARG A 169 11.81 -3.79 7.81
N PHE A 170 12.82 -3.75 8.67
CA PHE A 170 13.70 -2.59 8.89
C PHE A 170 13.00 -1.35 9.45
N TRP A 171 11.79 -1.48 10.01
CA TRP A 171 11.10 -0.35 10.61
C TRP A 171 11.94 0.34 11.71
N PRO A 172 12.00 1.68 11.78
CA PRO A 172 11.29 2.68 10.95
C PRO A 172 12.09 3.21 9.75
N THR A 173 13.19 2.57 9.37
CA THR A 173 14.09 3.04 8.30
C THR A 173 13.36 3.25 6.98
N GLY A 174 13.57 4.40 6.34
CA GLY A 174 12.96 4.75 5.05
C GLY A 174 11.46 5.04 5.09
N ARG A 175 10.89 5.24 6.28
CA ARG A 175 9.47 5.62 6.47
C ARG A 175 9.40 7.04 7.02
N GLY A 176 8.39 7.77 6.59
CA GLY A 176 8.14 9.14 7.01
C GLY A 176 6.78 9.64 6.52
N ILE A 177 6.49 10.89 6.83
CA ILE A 177 5.30 11.61 6.40
C ILE A 177 5.74 12.98 5.88
N TYR A 178 5.12 13.46 4.81
CA TYR A 178 5.28 14.83 4.31
C TYR A 178 4.03 15.62 4.64
#